data_AF-A0A2I1C1I9-F1
#
_entry.id   AF-A0A2I1C1I9-F1
#
_cell.length_a   1.000
_cell.length_b   1.000
_cell.length_c   1.000
_cell.angle_alpha   90.00
_cell.angle_beta   90.00
_cell.angle_gamma   90.00
#
_symmetry.space_group_name_H-M   'P 1'
#
loop_
_entity.id
_entity.type
_entity.pdbx_description
1 polymer ?
#
loop_
_entity_poly.entity_id
_entity_poly.type
_entity_poly.pdbx_seq_one_letter_code
_entity_poly.pdbx_strand_id
1 'polypeptide(L)'
;MVLRWVVNAGLLAIPIGGTVGALMGIDAHRHATGQAPLFSGGGGSGSGSGSDSSGSVPPGGSGSTTHNGVANTMYCPKTPYGITPETKGQSFTLNPNPWGVTGDTVGALCMNVTTFDNGTYATKNTAPEFSVTWQYDPSLSTQPVHAYSNVMIDDGLPISLEKIQHMNVDFHWTYGVGNTPAEATNEAELTAASVNTNVAIDMFMSHEEKVKDSSDYTHEVMVWFGKFGPATYVLGQDGGVVATKELNGTIFNLYSGRNGNNQWVLTWLTSDSSNDPEAKGKTTETFTGDLLPLITDLYSMTGEAYPSKSDYMGIFQFGTEAFHSSTNVTFWAPKFSVDLQ
;
A
#
# COMPACT_ATOMS: atom_id res chain seq x y z
N MET A 1 -6.80 23.11 58.37
CA MET A 1 -6.36 22.39 57.14
C MET A 1 -7.21 21.16 56.78
N VAL A 2 -8.24 20.78 57.55
CA VAL A 2 -9.06 19.58 57.25
C VAL A 2 -10.26 19.88 56.33
N LEU A 3 -10.80 21.10 56.38
CA LEU A 3 -11.99 21.49 55.59
C LEU A 3 -11.75 21.60 54.07
N ARG A 4 -10.51 21.88 53.63
CA ARG A 4 -10.16 21.99 52.19
C ARG A 4 -10.10 20.63 51.47
N TRP A 5 -9.79 19.55 52.19
CA TRP A 5 -9.72 18.20 51.61
C TRP A 5 -11.10 17.57 51.42
N VAL A 6 -12.03 17.81 52.35
CA VAL A 6 -13.40 17.28 52.26
C VAL A 6 -14.20 17.94 51.13
N VAL A 7 -14.01 19.25 50.91
CA VAL A 7 -14.68 19.98 49.82
C VAL A 7 -14.16 19.52 48.44
N ASN A 8 -12.85 19.25 48.30
CA ASN A 8 -12.29 18.74 47.05
C ASN A 8 -12.67 17.28 46.76
N ALA A 9 -12.72 16.42 47.77
CA ALA A 9 -13.15 15.02 47.58
C ALA A 9 -14.66 14.92 47.26
N GLY A 10 -15.49 15.75 47.91
CA GLY A 10 -16.93 15.81 47.64
C GLY A 10 -17.27 16.37 46.24
N LEU A 11 -16.58 17.42 45.81
CA LEU A 11 -16.77 17.99 44.46
C LEU A 11 -16.28 17.08 43.34
N LEU A 12 -15.36 16.16 43.60
CA LEU A 12 -14.93 15.14 42.65
C LEU A 12 -15.88 13.93 42.62
N ALA A 13 -16.44 13.54 43.76
CA ALA A 13 -17.30 12.36 43.87
C ALA A 13 -18.70 12.57 43.29
N ILE A 14 -19.25 13.78 43.33
CA ILE A 14 -20.61 14.07 42.84
C ILE A 14 -20.72 13.92 41.30
N PRO A 15 -19.81 14.47 40.49
CA PRO A 15 -19.85 14.27 39.03
C PRO A 15 -19.66 12.80 38.64
N ILE A 16 -18.76 12.08 39.31
CA ILE A 16 -18.43 10.68 39.03
C ILE A 16 -19.59 9.75 39.45
N GLY A 17 -20.17 9.96 40.64
CA GLY A 17 -21.31 9.19 41.11
C GLY A 17 -22.57 9.41 40.25
N GLY A 18 -22.79 10.64 39.78
CA GLY A 18 -23.89 10.96 38.87
C GLY A 18 -23.74 10.28 37.51
N THR A 19 -22.54 10.25 36.93
CA THR A 19 -22.29 9.58 35.65
C THR A 19 -22.38 8.06 35.77
N VAL A 20 -21.79 7.45 36.80
CA VAL A 20 -21.88 5.99 37.01
C VAL A 20 -23.32 5.56 37.30
N GLY A 21 -24.05 6.30 38.12
CA GLY A 21 -25.46 6.00 38.43
C GLY A 21 -26.37 6.11 37.19
N ALA A 22 -26.16 7.11 36.34
CA ALA A 22 -26.89 7.24 35.08
C ALA A 22 -26.58 6.08 34.11
N LEU A 23 -25.31 5.70 33.99
CA LEU A 23 -24.88 4.60 33.12
C LEU A 23 -25.44 3.24 33.57
N MET A 24 -25.45 2.98 34.88
CA MET A 24 -26.07 1.77 35.45
C MET A 24 -27.60 1.76 35.28
N GLY A 25 -28.25 2.91 35.40
CA GLY A 25 -29.70 3.03 35.19
C GLY A 25 -30.10 2.76 33.73
N ILE A 26 -29.32 3.26 32.77
CA ILE A 26 -29.56 3.01 31.35
C ILE A 26 -29.28 1.56 31.00
N ASP A 27 -28.26 0.93 31.57
CA ASP A 27 -27.95 -0.49 31.34
C ASP A 27 -29.06 -1.42 31.87
N ALA A 28 -29.60 -1.12 33.06
CA ALA A 28 -30.73 -1.85 33.64
C ALA A 28 -32.02 -1.73 32.79
N HIS A 29 -32.31 -0.53 32.26
CA HIS A 29 -33.44 -0.32 31.35
C HIS A 29 -33.24 -1.09 30.03
N ARG A 30 -32.01 -1.12 29.50
CA ARG A 30 -31.67 -1.87 28.28
C ARG A 30 -31.88 -3.37 28.46
N HIS A 31 -31.42 -3.92 29.59
CA HIS A 31 -31.65 -5.33 29.93
C HIS A 31 -33.15 -5.67 30.07
N ALA A 32 -33.94 -4.79 30.67
CA ALA A 32 -35.40 -5.01 30.80
C ALA A 32 -36.17 -4.91 29.48
N THR A 33 -35.59 -4.29 28.45
CA THR A 33 -36.20 -4.09 27.12
C THR A 33 -35.55 -4.93 26.02
N GLY A 34 -34.68 -5.87 26.39
CA GLY A 34 -34.01 -6.79 25.44
C GLY A 34 -32.91 -6.14 24.58
N GLN A 35 -32.41 -4.97 24.98
CA GLN A 35 -31.31 -4.28 24.30
C GLN A 35 -29.95 -4.72 24.86
N ALA A 36 -28.91 -4.70 24.02
CA ALA A 36 -27.55 -5.10 24.39
C ALA A 36 -26.95 -4.22 25.53
N PRO A 37 -26.11 -4.76 26.41
CA PRO A 37 -25.51 -3.99 27.51
C PRO A 37 -24.66 -2.80 27.04
N LEU A 38 -24.59 -1.76 27.86
CA LEU A 38 -23.87 -0.51 27.57
C LEU A 38 -22.34 -0.68 27.54
N PHE A 39 -21.82 -1.73 28.18
CA PHE A 39 -20.38 -1.99 28.32
C PHE A 39 -19.92 -3.35 27.76
N SER A 40 -20.74 -4.00 26.93
CA SER A 40 -20.21 -5.06 26.05
C SER A 40 -19.45 -4.38 24.91
N GLY A 41 -18.13 -4.49 24.92
CA GLY A 41 -17.30 -3.94 23.83
C GLY A 41 -17.75 -4.48 22.48
N GLY A 42 -18.16 -3.57 21.59
CA GLY A 42 -18.44 -3.86 20.18
C GLY A 42 -19.85 -3.49 19.72
N GLY A 43 -19.96 -2.32 19.08
CA GLY A 43 -20.78 -2.08 17.88
C GLY A 43 -22.30 -2.17 18.00
N GLY A 44 -22.95 -1.00 18.01
CA GLY A 44 -24.39 -0.91 17.81
C GLY A 44 -24.84 -1.30 16.40
N SER A 45 -26.12 -1.63 16.28
CA SER A 45 -26.98 -1.18 15.18
C SER A 45 -28.43 -1.53 15.53
N GLY A 46 -29.35 -0.63 15.18
CA GLY A 46 -30.76 -0.73 15.48
C GLY A 46 -31.49 -1.84 14.71
N SER A 47 -32.52 -2.36 15.38
CA SER A 47 -33.92 -2.28 14.96
C SER A 47 -34.22 -2.52 13.48
N GLY A 48 -34.78 -3.71 13.19
CA GLY A 48 -35.47 -4.00 11.94
C GLY A 48 -36.18 -5.35 11.88
N SER A 49 -37.17 -5.56 12.77
CA SER A 49 -38.41 -6.35 12.52
C SER A 49 -38.31 -7.84 12.14
N GLY A 50 -38.75 -8.74 13.05
CA GLY A 50 -39.26 -10.07 12.68
C GLY A 50 -39.19 -11.16 13.76
N SER A 51 -40.00 -11.03 14.82
CA SER A 51 -40.47 -12.10 15.73
C SER A 51 -41.02 -13.32 14.98
N ASP A 52 -41.16 -14.54 15.49
CA ASP A 52 -40.83 -15.27 16.72
C ASP A 52 -41.26 -16.72 16.43
N SER A 53 -40.61 -17.73 17.02
CA SER A 53 -41.28 -18.65 17.97
C SER A 53 -40.50 -19.94 18.26
N SER A 54 -40.31 -20.13 19.57
CA SER A 54 -40.30 -21.38 20.33
C SER A 54 -39.20 -22.43 20.09
N GLY A 55 -38.33 -22.55 21.11
CA GLY A 55 -38.26 -23.79 21.88
C GLY A 55 -36.95 -24.59 21.80
N SER A 56 -36.54 -25.07 22.98
CA SER A 56 -35.57 -26.15 23.28
C SER A 56 -34.06 -25.82 23.35
N VAL A 57 -33.53 -25.91 24.57
CA VAL A 57 -32.14 -26.27 24.94
C VAL A 57 -32.02 -27.80 24.76
N PRO A 58 -30.95 -28.44 24.19
CA PRO A 58 -29.54 -28.45 24.69
C PRO A 58 -28.47 -28.67 23.56
N PRO A 59 -27.24 -29.19 23.83
CA PRO A 59 -26.10 -28.63 24.54
C PRO A 59 -24.83 -28.49 23.64
N GLY A 60 -23.82 -27.73 24.09
CA GLY A 60 -22.43 -27.94 23.65
C GLY A 60 -22.07 -27.52 22.23
N GLY A 61 -22.17 -26.22 21.93
CA GLY A 61 -21.49 -25.65 20.76
C GLY A 61 -20.05 -25.31 21.12
N SER A 62 -19.09 -26.01 20.51
CA SER A 62 -17.72 -25.53 20.36
C SER A 62 -17.80 -24.13 19.75
N GLY A 63 -17.65 -23.12 20.60
CA GLY A 63 -17.65 -21.72 20.19
C GLY A 63 -16.35 -21.42 19.48
N SER A 64 -16.20 -21.89 18.24
CA SER A 64 -15.34 -21.23 17.29
C SER A 64 -16.01 -19.90 16.97
N THR A 65 -15.78 -18.89 17.81
CA THR A 65 -16.03 -17.50 17.45
C THR A 65 -15.05 -17.18 16.34
N THR A 66 -15.45 -17.40 15.09
CA THR A 66 -14.71 -16.86 13.95
C THR A 66 -14.78 -15.34 14.09
N HIS A 67 -13.69 -14.75 14.59
CA HIS A 67 -13.51 -13.31 14.65
C HIS A 67 -13.38 -12.83 13.19
N ASN A 68 -14.40 -12.14 12.71
CA ASN A 68 -14.46 -11.57 11.35
C ASN A 68 -14.35 -10.03 11.42
N GLY A 69 -13.61 -9.50 12.40
CA GLY A 69 -13.40 -8.07 12.54
C GLY A 69 -12.56 -7.51 11.39
N VAL A 70 -12.74 -6.21 11.15
CA VAL A 70 -11.90 -5.41 10.26
C VAL A 70 -11.12 -4.44 11.13
N ALA A 71 -9.79 -4.44 11.01
CA ALA A 71 -8.92 -3.53 11.73
C ALA A 71 -8.18 -2.63 10.75
N ASN A 72 -8.16 -1.34 11.05
CA ASN A 72 -7.44 -0.32 10.29
C ASN A 72 -6.34 0.25 11.20
N THR A 73 -5.08 0.02 10.84
CA THR A 73 -3.93 0.37 11.68
C THR A 73 -2.99 1.31 10.94
N MET A 74 -2.70 2.45 11.58
CA MET A 74 -1.80 3.46 11.05
C MET A 74 -0.38 3.29 11.62
N TYR A 75 0.60 3.35 10.73
CA TYR A 75 2.02 3.20 10.99
C TYR A 75 2.76 4.41 10.44
N CYS A 76 3.37 5.22 11.31
CA CYS A 76 4.12 6.42 10.93
C CYS A 76 5.61 6.29 11.31
N PRO A 77 6.35 5.34 10.71
CA PRO A 77 7.73 5.09 11.11
C PRO A 77 8.69 6.16 10.59
N LYS A 78 9.78 6.36 11.33
CA LYS A 78 10.97 7.09 10.85
C LYS A 78 12.05 6.17 10.26
N THR A 79 11.90 4.86 10.40
CA THR A 79 12.86 3.86 9.94
C THR A 79 12.11 2.73 9.20
N PRO A 80 12.67 2.16 8.12
CA PRO A 80 12.03 1.06 7.41
C PRO A 80 11.76 -0.14 8.32
N TYR A 81 10.53 -0.65 8.29
CA TYR A 81 10.16 -1.99 8.76
C TYR A 81 8.96 -2.49 7.96
N GLY A 82 8.82 -3.82 7.88
CA GLY A 82 7.71 -4.48 7.22
C GLY A 82 6.56 -4.79 8.19
N ILE A 83 5.33 -4.64 7.69
CA ILE A 83 4.09 -5.05 8.34
C ILE A 83 3.62 -6.28 7.58
N THR A 84 3.50 -7.42 8.26
CA THR A 84 3.09 -8.69 7.62
C THR A 84 1.76 -9.15 8.21
N PRO A 85 0.61 -8.71 7.67
CA PRO A 85 -0.70 -9.17 8.09
C PRO A 85 -0.87 -10.67 7.87
N GLU A 86 -1.71 -11.30 8.69
CA GLU A 86 -2.08 -12.70 8.48
C GLU A 86 -2.92 -12.85 7.19
N THR A 87 -2.52 -13.77 6.32
CA THR A 87 -3.28 -14.13 5.11
C THR A 87 -3.47 -15.65 5.06
N LYS A 88 -4.61 -16.10 4.50
CA LYS A 88 -4.85 -17.53 4.20
C LYS A 88 -4.39 -17.96 2.80
N GLY A 89 -3.64 -17.09 2.12
CA GLY A 89 -3.16 -17.30 0.77
C GLY A 89 -1.70 -16.90 0.66
N GLN A 90 -1.36 -16.17 -0.39
CA GLN A 90 -0.08 -15.50 -0.59
C GLN A 90 0.24 -14.57 0.58
N SER A 91 1.46 -14.66 1.08
CA SER A 91 1.99 -13.76 2.12
C SER A 91 2.46 -12.45 1.49
N PHE A 92 2.19 -11.35 2.20
CA PHE A 92 2.56 -10.00 1.79
C PHE A 92 3.17 -9.21 2.94
N THR A 93 4.19 -8.42 2.62
CA THR A 93 4.76 -7.43 3.52
C THR A 93 4.46 -6.03 3.02
N LEU A 94 3.74 -5.23 3.81
CA LEU A 94 3.51 -3.81 3.56
C LEU A 94 4.60 -2.97 4.21
N ASN A 95 5.24 -2.12 3.44
CA ASN A 95 6.42 -1.36 3.83
C ASN A 95 6.15 0.13 3.66
N PRO A 96 6.09 0.94 4.75
CA PRO A 96 6.14 2.40 4.64
C PRO A 96 7.46 2.87 3.99
N ASN A 97 8.54 2.14 4.23
CA ASN A 97 9.86 2.26 3.58
C ASN A 97 10.37 3.70 3.35
N PRO A 98 10.54 4.52 4.41
CA PRO A 98 11.14 5.85 4.32
C PRO A 98 12.67 5.80 4.21
N TRP A 99 13.20 5.08 3.22
CA TRP A 99 14.64 4.78 3.09
C TRP A 99 15.50 6.02 2.80
N GLY A 100 14.93 7.04 2.16
CA GLY A 100 15.59 8.31 1.85
C GLY A 100 15.44 9.38 2.94
N VAL A 101 14.75 9.07 4.05
CA VAL A 101 14.58 10.01 5.17
C VAL A 101 15.85 10.07 6.01
N THR A 102 16.35 11.28 6.21
CA THR A 102 17.53 11.58 7.03
C THR A 102 17.16 12.47 8.21
N GLY A 103 18.13 12.84 9.05
CA GLY A 103 17.91 13.77 10.17
C GLY A 103 17.46 15.18 9.74
N ASP A 104 17.78 15.57 8.51
CA ASP A 104 17.47 16.89 7.94
C ASP A 104 16.20 16.90 7.09
N THR A 105 15.57 15.74 6.89
CA THR A 105 14.33 15.64 6.12
C THR A 105 13.19 16.37 6.84
N VAL A 106 12.54 17.30 6.12
CA VAL A 106 11.33 17.99 6.58
C VAL A 106 10.12 17.32 5.93
N GLY A 107 9.28 16.72 6.76
CA GLY A 107 8.11 15.99 6.32
C GLY A 107 7.87 14.72 7.11
N ALA A 108 6.82 13.99 6.72
CA ALA A 108 6.46 12.72 7.33
C ALA A 108 5.64 11.87 6.36
N LEU A 109 5.58 10.58 6.68
CA LEU A 109 4.77 9.58 5.99
C LEU A 109 4.10 8.68 7.01
N CYS A 110 2.84 8.36 6.75
CA CYS A 110 2.06 7.38 7.49
C CYS A 110 1.40 6.42 6.50
N MET A 111 1.59 5.12 6.72
CA MET A 111 0.86 4.07 6.03
C MET A 111 -0.30 3.61 6.89
N ASN A 112 -1.46 3.37 6.28
CA ASN A 112 -2.61 2.76 6.91
C ASN A 112 -2.88 1.41 6.25
N VAL A 113 -3.10 0.37 7.03
CA VAL A 113 -3.34 -0.99 6.53
C VAL A 113 -4.67 -1.51 7.06
N THR A 114 -5.51 -2.00 6.15
CA THR A 114 -6.79 -2.63 6.47
C THR A 114 -6.61 -4.15 6.48
N THR A 115 -6.83 -4.76 7.64
CA THR A 115 -6.65 -6.19 7.89
C THR A 115 -7.96 -6.83 8.34
N PHE A 116 -8.12 -8.12 8.06
CA PHE A 116 -9.26 -8.91 8.50
C PHE A 116 -8.81 -9.94 9.51
N ASP A 117 -9.49 -10.02 10.66
CA ASP A 117 -9.13 -10.92 11.77
C ASP A 117 -9.04 -12.40 11.35
N ASN A 118 -9.72 -12.77 10.26
CA ASN A 118 -9.75 -14.13 9.73
C ASN A 118 -8.76 -14.37 8.57
N GLY A 119 -7.97 -13.37 8.18
CA GLY A 119 -6.97 -13.43 7.11
C GLY A 119 -7.52 -13.72 5.70
N THR A 120 -8.83 -13.61 5.46
CA THR A 120 -9.44 -13.92 4.15
C THR A 120 -9.66 -12.66 3.33
N TYR A 121 -8.90 -12.52 2.25
CA TYR A 121 -9.06 -11.46 1.25
C TYR A 121 -9.84 -11.95 0.02
N ALA A 122 -10.10 -11.06 -0.93
CA ALA A 122 -10.97 -11.33 -2.09
C ALA A 122 -10.53 -12.59 -2.89
N THR A 123 -9.23 -12.83 -2.99
CA THR A 123 -8.66 -14.06 -3.54
C THR A 123 -7.48 -14.53 -2.67
N LYS A 124 -6.97 -15.74 -2.93
CA LYS A 124 -5.71 -16.23 -2.32
C LYS A 124 -4.49 -15.36 -2.65
N ASN A 125 -4.57 -14.52 -3.67
CA ASN A 125 -3.46 -13.75 -4.21
C ASN A 125 -3.65 -12.24 -3.99
N THR A 126 -4.65 -11.85 -3.21
CA THR A 126 -5.01 -10.45 -2.95
C THR A 126 -4.37 -9.99 -1.65
N ALA A 127 -3.65 -8.87 -1.75
CA ALA A 127 -3.05 -8.23 -0.60
C ALA A 127 -4.09 -7.47 0.25
N PRO A 128 -3.76 -7.19 1.53
CA PRO A 128 -4.46 -6.20 2.33
C PRO A 128 -4.53 -4.84 1.63
N GLU A 129 -5.66 -4.15 1.74
CA GLU A 129 -5.78 -2.76 1.31
C GLU A 129 -4.85 -1.87 2.14
N PHE A 130 -4.27 -0.86 1.50
CA PHE A 130 -3.48 0.14 2.19
C PHE A 130 -3.57 1.53 1.57
N SER A 131 -3.31 2.54 2.39
CA SER A 131 -3.12 3.92 1.96
C SER A 131 -1.85 4.50 2.55
N VAL A 132 -1.32 5.54 1.93
CA VAL A 132 -0.10 6.21 2.38
C VAL A 132 -0.31 7.70 2.27
N THR A 133 -0.35 8.38 3.42
CA THR A 133 -0.40 9.84 3.49
C THR A 133 0.98 10.39 3.79
N TRP A 134 1.45 11.34 2.97
CA TRP A 134 2.76 11.93 3.17
C TRP A 134 2.83 13.38 2.69
N GLN A 135 3.85 14.07 3.18
CA GLN A 135 4.34 15.35 2.70
C GLN A 135 5.83 15.42 2.99
N TYR A 136 6.61 15.81 2.00
CA TYR A 136 8.05 16.08 2.15
C TYR A 136 8.41 17.34 1.40
N ASP A 137 9.30 18.14 1.97
CA ASP A 137 10.00 19.21 1.23
C ASP A 137 10.91 18.60 0.15
N PRO A 138 11.34 19.36 -0.87
CA PRO A 138 12.22 18.83 -1.91
C PRO A 138 13.57 18.36 -1.33
N SER A 139 14.04 17.19 -1.76
CA SER A 139 15.38 16.68 -1.45
C SER A 139 16.43 17.15 -2.47
N LEU A 140 17.69 16.72 -2.26
CA LEU A 140 18.78 16.91 -3.21
C LEU A 140 18.46 16.23 -4.54
N SER A 141 18.86 16.86 -5.65
CA SER A 141 18.64 16.32 -7.00
C SER A 141 19.33 14.97 -7.26
N THR A 142 20.37 14.63 -6.49
CA THR A 142 21.06 13.34 -6.58
C THR A 142 20.35 12.21 -5.82
N GLN A 143 19.42 12.54 -4.92
CA GLN A 143 18.64 11.59 -4.12
C GLN A 143 17.24 12.17 -3.85
N PRO A 144 16.40 12.31 -4.88
CA PRO A 144 15.16 13.09 -4.77
C PRO A 144 14.01 12.31 -4.10
N VAL A 145 14.14 10.98 -3.98
CA VAL A 145 13.14 10.09 -3.38
C VAL A 145 13.36 9.96 -1.88
N HIS A 146 12.30 10.15 -1.10
CA HIS A 146 12.29 10.01 0.36
C HIS A 146 11.83 8.62 0.81
N ALA A 147 10.89 8.01 0.09
CA ALA A 147 10.29 6.74 0.47
C ALA A 147 9.77 6.01 -0.77
N TYR A 148 9.76 4.67 -0.72
CA TYR A 148 9.01 3.85 -1.67
C TYR A 148 8.02 2.99 -0.89
N SER A 149 6.86 3.55 -0.55
CA SER A 149 5.86 2.81 0.22
C SER A 149 5.16 1.79 -0.67
N ASN A 150 5.20 0.52 -0.26
CA ASN A 150 4.79 -0.59 -1.12
C ASN A 150 4.14 -1.74 -0.37
N VAL A 151 3.53 -2.65 -1.13
CA VAL A 151 3.27 -4.03 -0.75
C VAL A 151 4.21 -4.95 -1.54
N MET A 152 4.88 -5.85 -0.83
CA MET A 152 5.82 -6.84 -1.37
C MET A 152 5.21 -8.24 -1.30
N ILE A 153 5.47 -9.06 -2.31
CA ILE A 153 5.17 -10.51 -2.28
C ILE A 153 6.28 -11.22 -1.50
N ASP A 154 5.93 -12.03 -0.51
CA ASP A 154 6.93 -12.78 0.28
C ASP A 154 7.18 -14.20 -0.25
N ASP A 155 6.13 -14.89 -0.72
CA ASP A 155 6.25 -16.28 -1.19
C ASP A 155 6.61 -16.39 -2.67
N GLY A 156 7.34 -17.44 -3.04
CA GLY A 156 7.67 -17.76 -4.43
C GLY A 156 8.89 -17.02 -4.99
N LEU A 157 9.51 -16.12 -4.22
CA LEU A 157 10.77 -15.45 -4.57
C LEU A 157 11.93 -15.98 -3.70
N PRO A 158 13.18 -15.97 -4.19
CA PRO A 158 13.59 -15.65 -5.55
C PRO A 158 13.17 -16.73 -6.57
N ILE A 159 12.88 -16.32 -7.80
CA ILE A 159 12.50 -17.23 -8.91
C ILE A 159 13.29 -16.89 -10.17
N SER A 160 13.78 -17.92 -10.88
CA SER A 160 14.43 -17.70 -12.17
C SER A 160 13.42 -17.20 -13.20
N LEU A 161 13.79 -16.18 -13.97
CA LEU A 161 12.94 -15.59 -15.00
C LEU A 161 12.48 -16.62 -16.03
N GLU A 162 13.28 -17.66 -16.31
CA GLU A 162 12.90 -18.72 -17.24
C GLU A 162 11.76 -19.61 -16.76
N LYS A 163 11.48 -19.63 -15.45
CA LYS A 163 10.45 -20.48 -14.83
C LYS A 163 9.10 -19.79 -14.72
N ILE A 164 9.06 -18.47 -14.84
CA ILE A 164 7.81 -17.70 -14.78
C ILE A 164 7.05 -17.91 -16.09
N GLN A 165 5.85 -18.44 -16.00
CA GLN A 165 4.92 -18.66 -17.11
C GLN A 165 3.93 -17.52 -17.25
N HIS A 166 3.51 -16.95 -16.12
CA HIS A 166 2.62 -15.80 -16.05
C HIS A 166 2.95 -14.89 -14.87
N MET A 167 2.76 -13.59 -15.08
CA MET A 167 2.80 -12.55 -14.05
C MET A 167 1.47 -11.79 -14.10
N ASN A 168 0.41 -12.46 -13.63
CA ASN A 168 -0.92 -11.87 -13.67
C ASN A 168 -1.09 -10.89 -12.51
N VAL A 169 -1.40 -9.64 -12.82
CA VAL A 169 -1.74 -8.62 -11.83
C VAL A 169 -3.16 -8.10 -12.04
N ASP A 170 -3.77 -7.67 -10.95
CA ASP A 170 -5.07 -7.02 -10.94
C ASP A 170 -5.12 -6.00 -9.80
N PHE A 171 -5.10 -4.72 -10.15
CA PHE A 171 -5.04 -3.65 -9.16
C PHE A 171 -5.95 -2.48 -9.49
N HIS A 172 -6.26 -1.72 -8.45
CA HIS A 172 -6.79 -0.37 -8.53
C HIS A 172 -6.06 0.51 -7.53
N TRP A 173 -5.68 1.71 -7.93
CA TRP A 173 -5.12 2.73 -7.07
C TRP A 173 -5.64 4.12 -7.41
N THR A 174 -5.55 5.04 -6.45
CA THR A 174 -5.84 6.47 -6.65
C THR A 174 -4.85 7.34 -5.88
N TYR A 175 -4.81 8.62 -6.23
CA TYR A 175 -4.00 9.62 -5.56
C TYR A 175 -4.79 10.91 -5.33
N GLY A 176 -4.90 11.34 -4.08
CA GLY A 176 -5.66 12.55 -3.69
C GLY A 176 -4.82 13.56 -2.94
N VAL A 177 -5.18 14.84 -3.05
CA VAL A 177 -4.69 15.87 -2.12
C VAL A 177 -5.42 15.76 -0.79
N GLY A 178 -4.67 15.82 0.31
CA GLY A 178 -5.19 15.72 1.67
C GLY A 178 -4.81 14.43 2.38
N ASN A 179 -5.48 14.19 3.51
CA ASN A 179 -5.17 13.11 4.47
C ASN A 179 -6.03 11.86 4.32
N THR A 180 -6.90 11.82 3.32
CA THR A 180 -7.87 10.74 3.13
C THR A 180 -7.75 10.22 1.72
N PRO A 181 -7.98 8.91 1.50
CA PRO A 181 -8.16 8.36 0.17
C PRO A 181 -9.18 9.17 -0.66
N ALA A 182 -8.89 9.31 -1.95
CA ALA A 182 -9.81 9.87 -2.92
C ALA A 182 -10.36 8.75 -3.81
N GLU A 183 -11.61 8.89 -4.27
CA GLU A 183 -12.24 7.90 -5.16
C GLU A 183 -11.62 7.89 -6.57
N ALA A 184 -10.93 8.96 -6.97
CA ALA A 184 -10.24 9.09 -8.24
C ALA A 184 -9.08 10.09 -8.14
N THR A 185 -8.09 9.93 -9.00
CA THR A 185 -6.94 10.82 -9.12
C THR A 185 -7.31 12.09 -9.88
N ASN A 186 -7.04 13.24 -9.27
CA ASN A 186 -7.19 14.54 -9.92
C ASN A 186 -5.82 15.16 -10.22
N GLU A 187 -5.30 14.95 -11.42
CA GLU A 187 -3.97 15.43 -11.82
C GLU A 187 -3.81 16.95 -11.71
N ALA A 188 -4.89 17.70 -11.92
CA ALA A 188 -4.87 19.16 -11.81
C ALA A 188 -4.64 19.60 -10.36
N GLU A 189 -5.28 18.92 -9.40
CA GLU A 189 -5.05 19.17 -7.97
C GLU A 189 -3.65 18.74 -7.56
N LEU A 190 -3.16 17.58 -8.02
CA LEU A 190 -1.77 17.14 -7.76
C LEU A 190 -0.76 18.16 -8.31
N THR A 191 -1.00 18.68 -9.51
CA THR A 191 -0.16 19.72 -10.12
C THR A 191 -0.20 21.01 -9.30
N ALA A 192 -1.38 21.46 -8.88
CA ALA A 192 -1.52 22.65 -8.03
C ALA A 192 -0.83 22.49 -6.67
N ALA A 193 -0.82 21.27 -6.13
CA ALA A 193 -0.12 20.89 -4.91
C ALA A 193 1.38 20.61 -5.11
N SER A 194 1.93 20.83 -6.33
CA SER A 194 3.34 20.56 -6.65
C SER A 194 3.79 19.14 -6.31
N VAL A 195 2.89 18.16 -6.52
CA VAL A 195 3.17 16.76 -6.20
C VAL A 195 4.15 16.18 -7.20
N ASN A 196 5.20 15.57 -6.67
CA ASN A 196 6.17 14.78 -7.41
C ASN A 196 6.16 13.37 -6.82
N THR A 197 5.64 12.43 -7.60
CA THR A 197 5.45 11.04 -7.21
C THR A 197 5.24 10.16 -8.43
N ASN A 198 5.43 8.85 -8.26
CA ASN A 198 4.99 7.84 -9.23
C ASN A 198 4.06 6.81 -8.59
N VAL A 199 3.55 5.90 -9.40
CA VAL A 199 2.96 4.63 -8.94
C VAL A 199 3.58 3.53 -9.78
N ALA A 200 4.20 2.55 -9.14
CA ALA A 200 5.07 1.59 -9.81
C ALA A 200 4.99 0.20 -9.19
N ILE A 201 5.08 -0.81 -10.06
CA ILE A 201 5.64 -2.10 -9.70
C ILE A 201 7.15 -1.99 -9.80
N ASP A 202 7.87 -2.46 -8.78
CA ASP A 202 9.34 -2.45 -8.70
C ASP A 202 9.85 -3.88 -8.48
N MET A 203 10.78 -4.31 -9.33
CA MET A 203 11.32 -5.67 -9.36
C MET A 203 12.83 -5.64 -9.42
N PHE A 204 13.50 -6.40 -8.56
CA PHE A 204 14.95 -6.50 -8.57
C PHE A 204 15.40 -7.87 -9.08
N MET A 205 16.37 -7.85 -9.99
CA MET A 205 16.88 -9.04 -10.67
C MET A 205 18.40 -9.15 -10.60
N SER A 206 18.89 -10.38 -10.47
CA SER A 206 20.33 -10.66 -10.39
C SER A 206 20.66 -12.04 -10.97
N HIS A 207 21.93 -12.24 -11.34
CA HIS A 207 22.40 -13.56 -11.75
C HIS A 207 22.42 -14.57 -10.58
N GLU A 208 22.64 -14.09 -9.37
CA GLU A 208 22.63 -14.90 -8.16
C GLU A 208 21.21 -15.10 -7.66
N GLU A 209 20.87 -16.34 -7.29
CA GLU A 209 19.55 -16.67 -6.76
C GLU A 209 19.23 -15.88 -5.49
N LYS A 210 20.21 -15.69 -4.60
CA LYS A 210 20.02 -15.01 -3.33
C LYS A 210 20.95 -13.82 -3.20
N VAL A 211 20.35 -12.66 -3.16
CA VAL A 211 21.02 -11.39 -2.93
C VAL A 211 20.59 -10.82 -1.59
N LYS A 212 21.52 -10.21 -0.86
CA LYS A 212 21.30 -9.79 0.53
C LYS A 212 20.50 -8.50 0.63
N ASP A 213 20.92 -7.48 -0.10
CA ASP A 213 20.34 -6.14 -0.05
C ASP A 213 19.85 -5.72 -1.45
N SER A 214 18.83 -4.86 -1.56
CA SER A 214 18.30 -4.42 -2.86
C SER A 214 19.34 -3.71 -3.73
N SER A 215 20.32 -3.05 -3.11
CA SER A 215 21.46 -2.41 -3.77
C SER A 215 22.42 -3.37 -4.44
N ASP A 216 22.40 -4.65 -4.07
CA ASP A 216 23.33 -5.67 -4.56
C ASP A 216 22.80 -6.38 -5.82
N TYR A 217 21.54 -6.13 -6.21
CA TYR A 217 20.97 -6.64 -7.46
C TYR A 217 21.62 -5.94 -8.66
N THR A 218 21.67 -6.59 -9.83
CA THR A 218 22.29 -6.00 -11.02
C THR A 218 21.32 -5.15 -11.83
N HIS A 219 20.03 -5.48 -11.76
CA HIS A 219 18.97 -4.80 -12.49
C HIS A 219 17.78 -4.47 -11.57
N GLU A 220 17.19 -3.32 -11.82
CA GLU A 220 15.92 -2.84 -11.29
C GLU A 220 14.98 -2.65 -12.48
N VAL A 221 13.89 -3.41 -12.52
CA VAL A 221 12.89 -3.34 -13.57
C VAL A 221 11.60 -2.82 -12.97
N MET A 222 11.21 -1.63 -13.41
CA MET A 222 10.00 -0.97 -12.93
C MET A 222 8.93 -0.94 -14.02
N VAL A 223 7.67 -1.01 -13.60
CA VAL A 223 6.49 -0.75 -14.45
C VAL A 223 5.70 0.37 -13.81
N TRP A 224 5.78 1.57 -14.39
CA TRP A 224 5.14 2.78 -13.86
C TRP A 224 3.77 2.97 -14.50
N PHE A 225 2.77 3.12 -13.65
CA PHE A 225 1.37 3.35 -14.01
C PHE A 225 0.92 4.79 -13.76
N GLY A 226 1.75 5.61 -13.10
CA GLY A 226 1.52 7.03 -12.88
C GLY A 226 2.83 7.76 -12.70
N LYS A 227 2.89 8.99 -13.22
CA LYS A 227 4.06 9.89 -13.11
C LYS A 227 3.54 11.32 -12.98
N PHE A 228 3.84 11.95 -11.86
CA PHE A 228 3.35 13.28 -11.53
C PHE A 228 4.51 14.20 -11.20
N GLY A 229 4.47 15.43 -11.71
CA GLY A 229 5.45 16.46 -11.39
C GLY A 229 6.79 16.31 -12.13
N PRO A 230 7.53 17.43 -12.29
CA PRO A 230 8.77 17.47 -13.07
C PRO A 230 9.98 16.83 -12.38
N ALA A 231 9.99 16.69 -11.05
CA ALA A 231 11.09 16.07 -10.31
C ALA A 231 11.03 14.53 -10.33
N THR A 232 9.90 13.96 -10.71
CA THR A 232 9.71 12.50 -10.90
C THR A 232 10.37 12.09 -12.21
N TYR A 233 11.69 12.09 -12.23
CA TYR A 233 12.50 11.84 -13.42
C TYR A 233 12.67 10.34 -13.67
N VAL A 234 12.30 9.86 -14.85
CA VAL A 234 12.52 8.46 -15.24
C VAL A 234 13.97 8.30 -15.68
N LEU A 235 14.72 7.39 -15.04
CA LEU A 235 16.11 7.15 -15.40
C LEU A 235 16.23 6.74 -16.88
N GLY A 236 17.05 7.47 -17.63
CA GLY A 236 17.23 7.26 -19.06
C GLY A 236 16.27 8.02 -19.97
N GLN A 237 15.34 8.83 -19.45
CA GLN A 237 14.38 9.55 -20.30
C GLN A 237 15.02 10.50 -21.31
N ASP A 238 16.19 11.09 -21.01
CA ASP A 238 16.93 11.95 -21.97
C ASP A 238 17.45 11.17 -23.19
N GLY A 239 17.60 9.85 -23.06
CA GLY A 239 17.96 8.95 -24.17
C GLY A 239 16.79 8.60 -25.08
N GLY A 240 15.56 8.96 -24.69
CA GLY A 240 14.32 8.63 -25.39
C GLY A 240 13.85 7.19 -25.16
N VAL A 241 12.76 6.84 -25.86
CA VAL A 241 12.15 5.51 -25.80
C VAL A 241 13.07 4.45 -26.42
N VAL A 242 13.39 3.41 -25.65
CA VAL A 242 14.24 2.27 -26.07
C VAL A 242 13.41 1.21 -26.80
N ALA A 243 12.22 0.92 -26.28
CA ALA A 243 11.28 -0.05 -26.84
C ALA A 243 9.84 0.31 -26.46
N THR A 244 8.87 -0.25 -27.17
CA THR A 244 7.44 -0.08 -26.86
C THR A 244 6.75 -1.43 -26.88
N LYS A 245 5.82 -1.64 -25.95
CA LYS A 245 4.97 -2.82 -25.89
C LYS A 245 3.55 -2.41 -25.54
N GLU A 246 2.55 -2.98 -26.20
CA GLU A 246 1.15 -2.79 -25.84
C GLU A 246 0.62 -4.08 -25.18
N LEU A 247 0.03 -3.95 -23.99
CA LEU A 247 -0.63 -5.04 -23.27
C LEU A 247 -2.02 -4.58 -22.84
N ASN A 248 -3.04 -5.35 -23.22
CA ASN A 248 -4.45 -5.08 -22.86
C ASN A 248 -4.89 -3.63 -23.14
N GLY A 249 -4.47 -3.05 -24.27
CA GLY A 249 -4.81 -1.68 -24.65
C GLY A 249 -4.02 -0.59 -23.92
N THR A 250 -3.03 -0.97 -23.10
CA THR A 250 -2.10 -0.05 -22.42
C THR A 250 -0.75 -0.08 -23.12
N ILE A 251 -0.28 1.08 -23.56
CA ILE A 251 1.04 1.24 -24.18
C ILE A 251 2.07 1.47 -23.08
N PHE A 252 3.16 0.72 -23.13
CA PHE A 252 4.32 0.86 -22.25
C PHE A 252 5.54 1.24 -23.09
N ASN A 253 6.22 2.33 -22.71
CA ASN A 253 7.48 2.76 -23.29
C ASN A 253 8.61 2.44 -22.31
N LEU A 254 9.65 1.75 -22.79
CA LEU A 254 10.84 1.42 -22.03
C LEU A 254 11.84 2.58 -22.06
N TYR A 255 12.34 2.95 -20.89
CA TYR A 255 13.50 3.81 -20.70
C TYR A 255 14.58 3.05 -19.95
N SER A 256 15.84 3.34 -20.24
CA SER A 256 17.00 2.61 -19.67
C SER A 256 18.05 3.59 -19.17
N GLY A 257 18.42 3.46 -17.90
CA GLY A 257 19.46 4.27 -17.26
C GLY A 257 20.22 3.49 -16.19
N ARG A 258 21.05 4.19 -15.42
CA ARG A 258 21.70 3.63 -14.22
C ARG A 258 21.41 4.48 -13.00
N ASN A 259 21.22 3.84 -11.86
CA ASN A 259 21.08 4.52 -10.58
C ASN A 259 22.45 4.76 -9.91
N GLY A 260 22.46 5.39 -8.73
CA GLY A 260 23.68 5.69 -7.97
C GLY A 260 24.45 4.45 -7.49
N ASN A 261 23.80 3.28 -7.44
CA ASN A 261 24.42 2.00 -7.09
C ASN A 261 24.99 1.27 -8.32
N ASN A 262 24.99 1.92 -9.50
CA ASN A 262 25.45 1.35 -10.77
C ASN A 262 24.61 0.13 -11.23
N GLN A 263 23.39 -0.01 -10.72
CA GLN A 263 22.40 -0.97 -11.21
C GLN A 263 21.79 -0.43 -12.50
N TRP A 264 21.46 -1.31 -13.44
CA TRP A 264 20.66 -0.92 -14.59
C TRP A 264 19.21 -0.75 -14.17
N VAL A 265 18.62 0.40 -14.48
CA VAL A 265 17.21 0.69 -14.22
C VAL A 265 16.47 0.73 -15.54
N LEU A 266 15.50 -0.17 -15.67
CA LEU A 266 14.67 -0.40 -16.85
C LEU A 266 13.23 -0.06 -16.48
N THR A 267 12.72 1.07 -16.94
CA THR A 267 11.37 1.53 -16.59
C THR A 267 10.43 1.44 -17.77
N TRP A 268 9.42 0.58 -17.66
CA TRP A 268 8.26 0.56 -18.55
C TRP A 268 7.23 1.56 -18.05
N LEU A 269 7.11 2.71 -18.71
CA LEU A 269 6.15 3.76 -18.36
C LEU A 269 4.90 3.66 -19.22
N THR A 270 3.71 3.61 -18.60
CA THR A 270 2.44 3.73 -19.30
C THR A 270 2.37 5.03 -20.08
N SER A 271 1.86 5.02 -21.31
CA SER A 271 1.86 6.18 -22.21
C SER A 271 0.60 6.26 -23.07
N ASP A 272 0.29 7.47 -23.56
CA ASP A 272 -0.75 7.69 -24.57
C ASP A 272 -0.24 7.43 -26.00
N SER A 273 1.08 7.29 -26.19
CA SER A 273 1.73 7.14 -27.50
C SER A 273 2.97 6.26 -27.41
N SER A 274 3.24 5.48 -28.47
CA SER A 274 4.46 4.69 -28.62
C SER A 274 5.74 5.53 -28.74
N ASN A 275 5.58 6.85 -28.92
CA ASN A 275 6.68 7.80 -28.92
C ASN A 275 6.30 8.95 -27.98
N ASP A 276 6.85 8.91 -26.77
CA ASP A 276 6.71 9.95 -25.76
C ASP A 276 8.11 10.49 -25.40
N PRO A 277 8.61 11.49 -26.13
CA PRO A 277 9.96 12.01 -25.93
C PRO A 277 10.12 12.77 -24.62
N GLU A 278 9.02 13.18 -23.98
CA GLU A 278 9.02 13.90 -22.71
C GLU A 278 8.79 12.97 -21.51
N ALA A 279 8.56 11.66 -21.76
CA ALA A 279 8.18 10.69 -20.75
C ALA A 279 7.10 11.24 -19.81
N LYS A 280 6.03 11.81 -20.38
CA LYS A 280 4.90 12.37 -19.60
C LYS A 280 4.25 11.29 -18.77
N GLY A 281 4.13 10.11 -19.35
CA GLY A 281 3.39 9.01 -18.78
C GLY A 281 1.88 9.21 -18.93
N LYS A 282 1.14 8.14 -18.66
CA LYS A 282 -0.33 8.11 -18.65
C LYS A 282 -0.81 7.53 -17.33
N THR A 283 -1.62 8.28 -16.60
CA THR A 283 -2.26 7.80 -15.37
C THR A 283 -3.16 6.60 -15.68
N THR A 284 -2.78 5.46 -15.12
CA THR A 284 -3.42 4.16 -15.32
C THR A 284 -3.77 3.59 -13.95
N GLU A 285 -4.89 4.08 -13.39
CA GLU A 285 -5.39 3.73 -12.06
C GLU A 285 -5.82 2.27 -11.91
N THR A 286 -6.07 1.58 -13.03
CA THR A 286 -6.48 0.19 -13.07
C THR A 286 -5.71 -0.55 -14.14
N PHE A 287 -5.29 -1.77 -13.83
CA PHE A 287 -4.76 -2.70 -14.81
C PHE A 287 -5.08 -4.12 -14.36
N THR A 288 -5.54 -4.94 -15.30
CA THR A 288 -5.73 -6.37 -15.12
C THR A 288 -5.08 -7.06 -16.32
N GLY A 289 -4.10 -7.93 -16.06
CA GLY A 289 -3.37 -8.58 -17.15
C GLY A 289 -2.08 -9.26 -16.75
N ASP A 290 -1.48 -9.95 -17.72
CA ASP A 290 -0.16 -10.55 -17.61
C ASP A 290 0.91 -9.53 -17.99
N LEU A 291 1.79 -9.19 -17.04
CA LEU A 291 2.93 -8.28 -17.25
C LEU A 291 4.21 -9.00 -17.69
N LEU A 292 4.23 -10.34 -17.68
CA LEU A 292 5.41 -11.11 -18.05
C LEU A 292 5.98 -10.73 -19.43
N PRO A 293 5.16 -10.39 -20.46
CA PRO A 293 5.70 -9.95 -21.75
C PRO A 293 6.63 -8.73 -21.68
N LEU A 294 6.45 -7.83 -20.70
CA LEU A 294 7.38 -6.70 -20.49
C LEU A 294 8.76 -7.20 -20.03
N ILE A 295 8.80 -8.27 -19.25
CA ILE A 295 10.05 -8.89 -18.77
C ILE A 295 10.68 -9.75 -19.86
N THR A 296 9.87 -10.50 -20.60
CA THR A 296 10.38 -11.35 -21.68
C THR A 296 11.00 -10.56 -22.82
N ASP A 297 10.46 -9.38 -23.11
CA ASP A 297 11.05 -8.48 -24.09
C ASP A 297 12.45 -8.07 -23.64
N LEU A 298 12.66 -7.72 -22.36
CA LEU A 298 13.97 -7.31 -21.83
C LEU A 298 15.04 -8.39 -22.02
N TYR A 299 14.80 -9.63 -21.59
CA TYR A 299 15.82 -10.67 -21.74
C TYR A 299 16.02 -11.18 -23.17
N SER A 300 15.18 -10.72 -24.12
CA SER A 300 15.39 -10.95 -25.56
C SER A 300 16.27 -9.87 -26.21
N MET A 301 16.51 -8.76 -25.50
CA MET A 301 17.38 -7.67 -25.94
C MET A 301 18.86 -8.00 -25.66
N THR A 302 19.75 -7.35 -26.41
CA THR A 302 21.19 -7.61 -26.33
C THR A 302 21.93 -6.49 -25.60
N GLY A 303 22.81 -6.86 -24.68
CA GLY A 303 23.72 -5.95 -23.99
C GLY A 303 23.64 -6.11 -22.47
N GLU A 304 24.60 -5.52 -21.77
CA GLU A 304 24.68 -5.61 -20.30
C GLU A 304 23.56 -4.87 -19.57
N ALA A 305 22.78 -4.05 -20.30
CA ALA A 305 21.67 -3.28 -19.73
C ALA A 305 20.44 -4.12 -19.41
N TYR A 306 20.36 -5.34 -19.95
CA TYR A 306 19.16 -6.15 -19.89
C TYR A 306 19.42 -7.44 -19.10
N PRO A 307 18.47 -7.87 -18.25
CA PRO A 307 18.59 -9.12 -17.51
C PRO A 307 18.67 -10.30 -18.47
N SER A 308 19.36 -11.36 -18.07
CA SER A 308 19.38 -12.62 -18.81
C SER A 308 18.17 -13.49 -18.45
N LYS A 309 17.76 -14.38 -19.35
CA LYS A 309 16.67 -15.34 -19.07
C LYS A 309 16.97 -16.23 -17.84
N SER A 310 18.26 -16.47 -17.56
CA SER A 310 18.71 -17.26 -16.41
C SER A 310 18.81 -16.48 -15.10
N ASP A 311 18.62 -15.14 -15.13
CA ASP A 311 18.63 -14.33 -13.92
C ASP A 311 17.42 -14.66 -13.04
N TYR A 312 17.48 -14.23 -11.79
CA TYR A 312 16.48 -14.45 -10.77
C TYR A 312 15.83 -13.12 -10.39
N MET A 313 14.50 -13.09 -10.36
CA MET A 313 13.74 -12.04 -9.71
C MET A 313 13.66 -12.36 -8.22
N GLY A 314 14.23 -11.49 -7.39
CA GLY A 314 14.28 -11.68 -5.94
C GLY A 314 13.32 -10.77 -5.17
N ILE A 315 12.89 -9.66 -5.77
CA ILE A 315 11.94 -8.72 -5.16
C ILE A 315 10.85 -8.42 -6.18
N PHE A 316 9.61 -8.35 -5.70
CA PHE A 316 8.46 -7.85 -6.43
C PHE A 316 7.61 -6.99 -5.48
N GLN A 317 7.44 -5.72 -5.82
CA GLN A 317 6.75 -4.73 -4.99
C GLN A 317 5.79 -3.89 -5.82
N PHE A 318 4.66 -3.47 -5.26
CA PHE A 318 3.75 -2.49 -5.85
C PHE A 318 3.53 -1.33 -4.89
N GLY A 319 3.69 -0.09 -5.35
CA GLY A 319 3.66 1.06 -4.45
C GLY A 319 3.87 2.40 -5.14
N THR A 320 4.32 3.36 -4.34
CA THR A 320 4.53 4.75 -4.75
C THR A 320 5.83 5.32 -4.17
N GLU A 321 6.62 5.99 -5.00
CA GLU A 321 7.79 6.75 -4.56
C GLU A 321 7.42 8.19 -4.20
N ALA A 322 7.70 8.59 -2.96
CA ALA A 322 7.44 9.95 -2.47
C ALA A 322 8.65 10.86 -2.72
N PHE A 323 8.52 11.85 -3.61
CA PHE A 323 9.59 12.82 -3.87
C PHE A 323 9.34 14.12 -3.11
N HIS A 324 8.23 14.81 -3.42
CA HIS A 324 7.89 16.11 -2.82
C HIS A 324 6.40 16.42 -2.98
N SER A 325 5.83 17.12 -2.00
CA SER A 325 4.56 17.82 -2.15
C SER A 325 4.51 19.04 -1.24
N SER A 326 3.80 20.09 -1.67
CA SER A 326 3.58 21.29 -0.86
C SER A 326 2.53 21.12 0.24
N THR A 327 1.78 20.02 0.22
CA THR A 327 0.71 19.68 1.16
C THR A 327 0.68 18.17 1.37
N ASN A 328 -0.07 17.71 2.37
CA ASN A 328 -0.36 16.29 2.50
C ASN A 328 -1.09 15.79 1.26
N VAL A 329 -0.68 14.61 0.82
CA VAL A 329 -1.30 13.84 -0.25
C VAL A 329 -1.42 12.38 0.16
N THR A 330 -2.40 11.68 -0.39
CA THR A 330 -2.69 10.29 -0.03
C THR A 330 -2.77 9.41 -1.28
N PHE A 331 -1.86 8.43 -1.35
CA PHE A 331 -1.97 7.26 -2.22
C PHE A 331 -2.92 6.25 -1.58
N TRP A 332 -3.76 5.59 -2.37
CA TRP A 332 -4.63 4.52 -1.90
C TRP A 332 -4.65 3.37 -2.89
N ALA A 333 -4.45 2.16 -2.39
CA ALA A 333 -4.56 0.91 -3.13
C ALA A 333 -5.64 0.04 -2.47
N PRO A 334 -6.92 0.23 -2.83
CA PRO A 334 -8.01 -0.63 -2.36
C PRO A 334 -7.92 -2.06 -2.86
N LYS A 335 -7.17 -2.27 -3.94
CA LYS A 335 -7.05 -3.56 -4.59
C LYS A 335 -5.64 -3.74 -5.15
N PHE A 336 -4.98 -4.79 -4.72
CA PHE A 336 -3.79 -5.31 -5.36
C PHE A 336 -3.80 -6.84 -5.27
N SER A 337 -3.74 -7.50 -6.41
CA SER A 337 -3.67 -8.95 -6.51
C SER A 337 -2.60 -9.33 -7.52
N VAL A 338 -1.83 -10.37 -7.19
CA VAL A 338 -0.72 -10.82 -8.04
C VAL A 338 -0.53 -12.33 -7.95
N ASP A 339 -0.43 -12.97 -9.10
CA ASP A 339 -0.24 -14.41 -9.25
C ASP A 339 0.98 -14.67 -10.15
N LEU A 340 2.10 -15.04 -9.52
CA LEU A 340 3.30 -15.50 -10.20
C LEU A 340 3.20 -17.02 -10.38
N GLN A 341 3.05 -17.48 -11.62
CA GLN A 341 2.96 -18.90 -11.98
C GLN A 341 4.21 -19.37 -12.71
#